data_AF-A0A8C8MK93-F1
#
_entry.id   AF-A0A8C8MK93-F1
#
_cell.length_a   1.000
_cell.length_b   1.000
_cell.length_c   1.000
_cell.angle_alpha   90.00
_cell.angle_beta   90.00
_cell.angle_gamma   90.00
#
_symmetry.space_group_name_H-M   'P 1'
#
loop_
_entity.id
_entity.type
_entity.pdbx_description
1 polymer ?
#
loop_
_entity_poly.entity_id
_entity_poly.type
_entity_poly.pdbx_seq_one_letter_code
_entity_poly.pdbx_strand_id
1 'polypeptide(L)'
;MSGRPRTTSFAESCKAVPQPSAFGSMKVSRDKDGSKVTTVVATPGQGPDRPQEVSYTDTKVIGNGSFGVVYQAKLCDSGELIAIKKVLQDKRFKNRELQIMRKLDHCNIVRLRYFFYSSGDKKDEVYLNLVLDYVPETVYRVARHYSRAKQTLPMVYVKMYMYQLFRSLAYIHSFGICHRDIKPQNLLLDPETAVLKLCDFGSAKQLVRGEPNVSYICSRYYRAPELIFGATDYTSSIDVWSAGCVLAELLLGQPIFPGDSGVDQLVEIIKVLGTPTREQIREMNPNYTEFKFPQIKAHPWTKVFRPRTPPEAIALCSRLLEYTPTARFTPLEACAHTFFDELRDPNLKLPNGREKPLLFNFSTQGMDGAHTHRLITEL
;
A
#
# COMPACT_ATOMS: atom_id res chain seq x y z
N MET A 1 20.81 5.35 12.79
CA MET A 1 21.02 3.89 12.79
C MET A 1 20.89 3.38 11.37
N SER A 2 21.96 2.79 10.84
CA SER A 2 22.06 2.27 9.46
C SER A 2 21.01 1.18 9.23
N GLY A 3 20.00 1.49 8.42
CA GLY A 3 18.95 0.55 8.06
C GLY A 3 19.52 -0.56 7.18
N ARG A 4 19.48 -1.81 7.65
CA ARG A 4 19.58 -2.97 6.76
C ARG A 4 18.47 -2.85 5.69
N PRO A 5 18.76 -3.09 4.40
CA PRO A 5 17.74 -3.06 3.38
C PRO A 5 16.64 -4.07 3.73
N ARG A 6 15.38 -3.64 3.63
CA ARG A 6 14.21 -4.52 3.73
C ARG A 6 14.18 -5.36 2.46
N THR A 7 14.95 -6.44 2.42
CA THR A 7 15.16 -7.20 1.19
C THR A 7 13.98 -8.13 0.93
N THR A 8 13.47 -8.09 -0.30
CA THR A 8 12.69 -9.19 -0.86
C THR A 8 13.57 -10.45 -0.93
N SER A 9 12.97 -11.64 -0.85
CA SER A 9 13.67 -12.94 -0.82
C SER A 9 14.87 -13.01 -1.79
N PHE A 10 15.96 -13.65 -1.38
CA PHE A 10 17.11 -13.92 -2.25
C PHE A 10 16.66 -14.68 -3.52
N ALA A 11 17.31 -14.40 -4.65
CA ALA A 11 17.03 -15.09 -5.89
C ALA A 11 17.51 -16.55 -5.83
N GLU A 12 16.62 -17.51 -5.61
CA GLU A 12 16.91 -18.92 -5.89
C GLU A 12 17.00 -19.17 -7.40
N SER A 13 17.88 -20.10 -7.75
CA SER A 13 18.35 -20.47 -9.09
C SER A 13 17.21 -20.85 -10.03
N CYS A 14 16.72 -19.88 -10.79
CA CYS A 14 15.84 -20.07 -11.94
C CYS A 14 16.14 -18.98 -12.97
N LYS A 15 16.12 -19.39 -14.25
CA LYS A 15 16.66 -18.73 -15.46
C LYS A 15 16.66 -17.20 -15.44
N ALA A 16 17.81 -16.63 -15.82
CA ALA A 16 18.01 -15.20 -16.01
C ALA A 16 16.93 -14.61 -16.92
N VAL A 17 16.32 -13.50 -16.50
CA VAL A 17 15.49 -12.68 -17.38
C VAL A 17 16.41 -12.16 -18.50
N PRO A 18 16.07 -12.32 -19.79
CA PRO A 18 16.88 -11.78 -20.88
C PRO A 18 17.07 -10.27 -20.66
N GLN A 19 18.31 -9.81 -20.67
CA GLN A 19 18.58 -8.38 -20.68
C GLN A 19 18.04 -7.81 -22.01
N PRO A 20 17.28 -6.70 -21.99
CA PRO A 20 16.96 -6.01 -23.23
C PRO A 20 18.26 -5.58 -23.92
N SER A 21 18.37 -5.91 -25.20
CA SER A 21 19.59 -5.83 -26.01
C SER A 21 20.04 -4.40 -26.38
N ALA A 22 19.38 -3.37 -25.86
CA ALA A 22 19.80 -1.98 -26.00
C ALA A 22 19.31 -1.18 -24.79
N PHE A 23 20.24 -0.62 -24.00
CA PHE A 23 19.89 0.46 -23.08
C PHE A 23 19.48 1.65 -23.94
N GLY A 24 18.19 2.01 -23.93
CA GLY A 24 17.71 3.20 -24.64
C GLY A 24 18.53 4.42 -24.21
N SER A 25 19.16 5.12 -25.16
CA SER A 25 19.97 6.29 -24.86
C SER A 25 19.06 7.41 -24.36
N MET A 26 19.27 7.84 -23.11
CA MET A 26 18.65 9.05 -22.58
C MET A 26 19.27 10.25 -23.28
N LYS A 27 18.46 11.03 -23.99
CA LYS A 27 18.89 12.26 -24.65
C LYS A 27 18.46 13.45 -23.83
N VAL A 28 19.36 14.42 -23.66
CA VAL A 28 19.06 15.68 -22.99
C VAL A 28 19.17 16.80 -24.02
N SER A 29 18.12 17.58 -24.16
CA SER A 29 18.05 18.76 -25.02
C SER A 29 17.53 19.98 -24.25
N ARG A 30 17.39 21.11 -24.92
CA ARG A 30 16.71 22.30 -24.40
C ARG A 30 15.53 22.63 -25.29
N ASP A 31 14.42 23.04 -24.69
CA ASP A 31 13.28 23.59 -25.44
C ASP A 31 13.52 25.06 -25.83
N LYS A 32 12.50 25.67 -26.46
CA LYS A 32 12.54 27.05 -26.95
C LYS A 32 12.74 28.08 -25.84
N ASP A 33 12.33 27.76 -24.61
CA ASP A 33 12.44 28.64 -23.44
C ASP A 33 13.72 28.35 -22.64
N GLY A 34 14.58 27.44 -23.13
CA GLY A 34 15.84 27.06 -22.52
C GLY A 34 15.72 26.02 -21.41
N SER A 35 14.52 25.48 -21.16
CA SER A 35 14.26 24.46 -20.16
C SER A 35 14.85 23.11 -20.59
N LYS A 36 15.41 22.37 -19.63
CA LYS A 36 16.03 21.07 -19.87
C LYS A 36 14.95 20.02 -20.17
N VAL A 37 14.99 19.46 -21.38
CA VAL A 37 14.12 18.36 -21.82
C VAL A 37 14.90 17.06 -21.76
N THR A 38 14.30 16.03 -21.17
CA THR A 38 14.84 14.66 -21.16
C THR A 38 13.95 13.77 -22.01
N THR A 39 14.53 13.11 -23.01
CA THR A 39 13.84 12.18 -23.91
C THR A 39 14.39 10.76 -23.71
N VAL A 40 13.49 9.80 -23.53
CA VAL A 40 13.81 8.38 -23.33
C VAL A 40 12.96 7.51 -24.24
N VAL A 41 13.46 6.33 -24.58
CA VAL A 41 12.63 5.27 -25.18
C VAL A 41 12.06 4.44 -24.02
N ALA A 42 10.74 4.48 -23.85
CA ALA A 42 10.05 3.82 -22.75
C ALA A 42 8.96 2.86 -23.26
N THR A 43 8.72 1.80 -22.50
CA THR A 43 7.69 0.81 -22.79
C THR A 43 6.41 1.14 -22.02
N PRO A 44 5.22 1.07 -22.63
CA PRO A 44 3.95 1.18 -21.93
C PRO A 44 3.83 0.22 -20.73
N GLY A 45 3.27 0.72 -19.62
CA GLY A 45 3.06 -0.09 -18.42
C GLY A 45 2.05 -1.22 -18.63
N GLN A 46 0.94 -0.89 -19.30
CA GLN A 46 -0.07 -1.86 -19.75
C GLN A 46 -0.12 -1.92 -21.27
N GLY A 47 -0.63 -3.04 -21.81
CA GLY A 47 -0.74 -3.27 -23.24
C GLY A 47 0.53 -3.89 -23.86
N PRO A 48 0.65 -3.86 -25.20
CA PRO A 48 1.74 -4.52 -25.91
C PRO A 48 3.10 -3.86 -25.64
N ASP A 49 4.17 -4.66 -25.66
CA ASP A 49 5.56 -4.20 -25.51
C ASP A 49 6.05 -3.49 -26.78
N ARG A 50 5.47 -2.33 -27.07
CA ARG A 50 5.87 -1.43 -28.16
C ARG A 50 6.52 -0.18 -27.56
N PRO A 51 7.86 -0.10 -27.56
CA PRO A 51 8.56 1.07 -27.04
C PRO A 51 8.22 2.33 -27.84
N GLN A 52 8.19 3.47 -27.16
CA GLN A 52 7.94 4.78 -27.77
C GLN A 52 8.80 5.85 -27.11
N GLU A 53 9.02 6.95 -27.82
CA GLU A 53 9.70 8.11 -27.24
C GLU A 53 8.79 8.82 -26.23
N VAL A 54 9.34 9.14 -25.07
CA VAL A 54 8.68 9.91 -24.02
C VAL A 54 9.60 11.05 -23.62
N SER A 55 9.09 12.27 -23.71
CA SER A 55 9.83 13.48 -23.33
C SER A 55 9.22 14.13 -22.10
N TYR A 56 10.07 14.57 -21.16
CA TYR A 56 9.64 15.24 -19.94
C TYR A 56 10.61 16.32 -19.46
N THR A 57 10.09 17.29 -18.71
CA THR A 57 10.80 18.46 -18.15
C THR A 57 10.59 18.57 -16.64
N ASP A 58 11.11 19.64 -16.04
CA ASP A 58 10.81 20.10 -14.67
C ASP A 58 11.02 19.04 -13.58
N THR A 59 12.07 18.24 -13.76
CA THR A 59 12.36 17.12 -12.87
C THR A 59 12.84 17.62 -11.50
N LYS A 60 12.11 17.26 -10.43
CA LYS A 60 12.48 17.56 -9.04
C LYS A 60 12.29 16.35 -8.14
N VAL A 61 13.16 16.20 -7.15
CA VAL A 61 13.03 15.11 -6.16
C VAL A 61 11.86 15.40 -5.23
N ILE A 62 10.96 14.43 -5.07
CA ILE A 62 9.80 14.52 -4.16
C ILE A 62 9.83 13.44 -3.06
N GLY A 63 10.69 12.43 -3.17
CA GLY A 63 10.85 11.41 -2.15
C GLY A 63 12.17 10.66 -2.28
N ASN A 64 12.73 10.28 -1.13
CA ASN A 64 13.91 9.41 -1.03
C ASN A 64 13.58 8.26 -0.07
N GLY A 65 13.90 7.03 -0.47
CA GLY A 65 13.68 5.84 0.35
C GLY A 65 14.80 4.83 0.21
N SER A 66 14.75 3.76 1.01
CA SER A 66 15.72 2.66 0.97
C SER A 66 15.83 1.97 -0.40
N PHE A 67 14.81 2.11 -1.24
CA PHE A 67 14.70 1.45 -2.54
C PHE A 67 15.08 2.35 -3.72
N GLY A 68 15.24 3.66 -3.51
CA GLY A 68 15.56 4.59 -4.59
C GLY A 68 14.99 6.00 -4.37
N VAL A 69 14.94 6.73 -5.49
CA VAL A 69 14.54 8.14 -5.54
C VAL A 69 13.26 8.28 -6.35
N VAL A 70 12.34 9.11 -5.89
CA VAL A 70 11.11 9.47 -6.61
C VAL A 70 11.20 10.92 -7.05
N TYR A 71 11.03 11.15 -8.35
CA TYR A 71 10.99 12.47 -8.96
C TYR A 71 9.57 12.83 -9.36
N GLN A 72 9.20 14.10 -9.28
CA GLN A 72 8.12 14.67 -10.08
C GLN A 72 8.73 15.17 -11.40
N ALA A 73 8.03 14.99 -12.50
CA ALA A 73 8.35 15.59 -13.80
C ALA A 73 7.05 15.97 -14.53
N LYS A 74 7.17 16.70 -15.65
CA LYS A 74 6.05 17.09 -16.51
C LYS A 74 6.24 16.49 -17.90
N LEU A 75 5.24 15.80 -18.44
CA LEU A 75 5.28 15.30 -19.81
C LEU A 75 5.22 16.45 -20.81
N CYS A 76 6.06 16.44 -21.83
CA CYS A 76 6.09 17.50 -22.84
C CYS A 76 4.80 17.52 -23.69
N ASP A 77 4.29 16.36 -24.08
CA ASP A 77 3.19 16.26 -25.05
C ASP A 77 1.84 16.66 -24.44
N SER A 78 1.53 16.19 -23.22
CA SER A 78 0.25 16.45 -22.55
C SER A 78 0.31 17.55 -21.50
N GLY A 79 1.51 17.93 -21.04
CA GLY A 79 1.69 18.83 -19.91
C GLY A 79 1.32 18.23 -18.54
N GLU A 80 0.93 16.95 -18.48
CA GLU A 80 0.56 16.28 -17.24
C GLU A 80 1.76 16.04 -16.33
N LEU A 81 1.53 16.13 -15.03
CA LEU A 81 2.52 15.76 -14.02
C LEU A 81 2.60 14.24 -13.88
N ILE A 82 3.83 13.74 -13.75
CA ILE A 82 4.14 12.32 -13.53
C ILE A 82 5.09 12.17 -12.35
N ALA A 83 5.07 10.98 -11.75
CA ALA A 83 6.07 10.55 -10.77
C ALA A 83 7.01 9.52 -11.41
N ILE A 84 8.32 9.69 -11.29
CA ILE A 84 9.33 8.74 -11.80
C ILE A 84 10.03 8.10 -10.60
N LYS A 85 9.73 6.83 -10.33
CA LYS A 85 10.43 6.05 -9.29
C LYS A 85 11.65 5.37 -9.91
N LYS A 86 12.84 5.84 -9.55
CA LYS A 86 14.13 5.32 -10.00
C LYS A 86 14.72 4.36 -8.97
N VAL A 87 14.85 3.08 -9.35
CA VAL A 87 15.26 1.97 -8.47
C VAL A 87 16.48 1.27 -9.05
N LEU A 88 17.54 1.13 -8.26
CA LEU A 88 18.73 0.38 -8.66
C LEU A 88 18.36 -1.11 -8.88
N GLN A 89 18.75 -1.66 -10.02
CA GLN A 89 18.60 -3.08 -10.33
C GLN A 89 19.80 -3.85 -9.81
N ASP A 90 19.72 -4.25 -8.54
CA ASP A 90 20.70 -5.16 -7.96
C ASP A 90 20.42 -6.58 -8.46
N LYS A 91 21.39 -7.17 -9.19
CA LYS A 91 21.30 -8.52 -9.76
C LYS A 91 21.01 -9.61 -8.71
N ARG A 92 21.27 -9.35 -7.43
CA ARG A 92 21.02 -10.28 -6.32
C ARG A 92 19.54 -10.36 -5.92
N PHE A 93 18.74 -9.36 -6.29
CA PHE A 93 17.33 -9.25 -5.90
C PHE A 93 16.41 -9.25 -7.13
N LYS A 94 15.32 -10.01 -7.06
CA LYS A 94 14.29 -9.97 -8.10
C LYS A 94 13.41 -8.74 -7.87
N ASN A 95 13.44 -7.78 -8.79
CA ASN A 95 12.49 -6.67 -8.78
C ASN A 95 11.14 -7.16 -9.34
N ARG A 96 10.23 -7.52 -8.43
CA ARG A 96 8.86 -7.96 -8.75
C ARG A 96 7.90 -6.79 -8.96
N GLU A 97 8.30 -5.58 -8.60
CA GLU A 97 7.45 -4.38 -8.63
C GLU A 97 6.93 -4.12 -10.05
N LEU A 98 7.82 -4.11 -11.04
CA LEU A 98 7.41 -3.96 -12.44
C LEU A 98 6.43 -5.05 -12.88
N GLN A 99 6.77 -6.32 -12.63
CA GLN A 99 5.95 -7.47 -13.04
C GLN A 99 4.54 -7.44 -12.44
N ILE A 100 4.43 -6.98 -11.18
CA ILE A 100 3.16 -6.80 -10.50
C ILE A 100 2.41 -5.62 -11.11
N MET A 101 3.02 -4.43 -11.16
CA MET A 101 2.34 -3.20 -11.61
C MET A 101 1.83 -3.27 -13.04
N ARG A 102 2.51 -4.01 -13.95
CA ARG A 102 2.02 -4.23 -15.32
C ARG A 102 0.70 -5.00 -15.40
N LYS A 103 0.33 -5.76 -14.36
CA LYS A 103 -0.93 -6.52 -14.28
C LYS A 103 -2.07 -5.73 -13.62
N LEU A 104 -1.76 -4.58 -13.01
CA LEU A 104 -2.75 -3.83 -12.22
C LEU A 104 -3.37 -2.71 -13.05
N ASP A 105 -4.70 -2.69 -13.08
CA ASP A 105 -5.49 -1.61 -13.65
C ASP A 105 -6.74 -1.41 -12.79
N HIS A 106 -6.65 -0.46 -11.85
CA HIS A 106 -7.74 -0.19 -10.91
C HIS A 106 -7.73 1.29 -10.51
N CYS A 107 -8.93 1.89 -10.37
CA CYS A 107 -9.08 3.32 -10.09
C CYS A 107 -8.41 3.77 -8.77
N ASN A 108 -8.36 2.87 -7.77
CA ASN A 108 -7.70 3.11 -6.47
C ASN A 108 -6.25 2.57 -6.37
N ILE A 109 -5.58 2.31 -7.50
CA ILE A 109 -4.16 1.96 -7.56
C ILE A 109 -3.47 2.99 -8.47
N VAL A 110 -2.24 3.39 -8.13
CA VAL A 110 -1.47 4.30 -8.98
C VAL A 110 -1.12 3.62 -10.31
N ARG A 111 -1.43 4.27 -11.43
CA ARG A 111 -1.20 3.70 -12.76
C ARG A 111 0.29 3.75 -13.12
N LEU A 112 0.84 2.62 -13.57
CA LEU A 112 2.10 2.58 -14.30
C LEU A 112 1.85 3.03 -15.73
N ARG A 113 2.28 4.24 -16.11
CA ARG A 113 2.16 4.72 -17.49
C ARG A 113 3.23 4.10 -18.38
N TYR A 114 4.48 4.16 -17.96
CA TYR A 114 5.64 3.66 -18.71
C TYR A 114 6.70 3.09 -17.80
N PHE A 115 7.64 2.33 -18.36
CA PHE A 115 8.90 2.01 -17.70
C PHE A 115 10.07 2.06 -18.69
N PHE A 116 11.26 2.38 -18.20
CA PHE A 116 12.49 2.36 -18.98
C PHE A 116 13.70 2.09 -18.10
N TYR A 117 14.79 1.67 -18.72
CA TYR A 117 16.07 1.44 -18.04
C TYR A 117 17.04 2.58 -18.33
N SER A 118 17.87 2.94 -17.35
CA SER A 118 18.92 3.96 -17.50
C SER A 118 20.19 3.52 -16.80
N SER A 119 21.35 3.84 -17.37
CA SER A 119 22.64 3.61 -16.72
C SER A 119 22.87 4.55 -15.54
N GLY A 120 23.63 4.06 -14.55
CA GLY A 120 24.13 4.85 -13.42
C GLY A 120 25.43 5.58 -13.72
N ASP A 121 25.93 6.30 -12.70
CA ASP A 121 27.24 6.97 -12.76
C ASP A 121 28.40 5.95 -12.74
N LYS A 122 28.20 4.80 -12.08
CA LYS A 122 29.18 3.72 -12.07
C LYS A 122 28.94 2.75 -13.22
N LYS A 123 30.05 2.20 -13.72
CA LYS A 123 30.04 1.11 -14.70
C LYS A 123 29.20 -0.06 -14.17
N ASP A 124 28.34 -0.60 -15.02
CA ASP A 124 27.41 -1.70 -14.76
C ASP A 124 26.22 -1.40 -13.82
N GLU A 125 26.06 -0.18 -13.30
CA GLU A 125 24.84 0.20 -12.58
C GLU A 125 23.69 0.41 -13.57
N VAL A 126 22.61 -0.34 -13.38
CA VAL A 126 21.37 -0.21 -14.16
C VAL A 126 20.26 0.20 -13.21
N TYR A 127 19.49 1.21 -13.61
CA TYR A 127 18.30 1.64 -12.90
C TYR A 127 17.06 1.33 -13.72
N LEU A 128 16.02 0.85 -13.04
CA LEU A 128 14.66 0.78 -13.54
C LEU A 128 13.95 2.08 -13.15
N ASN A 129 13.31 2.71 -14.11
CA ASN A 129 12.51 3.91 -13.91
C ASN A 129 11.06 3.56 -14.19
N LEU A 130 10.20 3.68 -13.18
CA LEU A 130 8.75 3.50 -13.29
C LEU A 130 8.11 4.88 -13.41
N VAL A 131 7.46 5.15 -14.54
CA VAL A 131 6.71 6.39 -14.79
C VAL A 131 5.26 6.17 -14.38
N LEU A 132 4.81 6.87 -13.36
CA LEU A 132 3.54 6.71 -12.67
C LEU A 132 2.69 7.98 -12.78
N ASP A 133 1.38 7.85 -12.62
CA ASP A 133 0.52 9.01 -12.35
C ASP A 133 1.05 9.78 -11.13
N TYR A 134 1.12 11.11 -11.23
CA TYR A 134 1.41 11.96 -10.08
C TYR A 134 0.15 12.19 -9.24
N VAL A 135 0.29 12.08 -7.92
CA VAL A 135 -0.76 12.37 -6.95
C VAL A 135 -0.14 13.23 -5.83
N PRO A 136 -0.73 14.39 -5.49
CA PRO A 136 -0.02 15.47 -4.77
C PRO A 136 0.17 15.23 -3.27
N GLU A 137 -0.75 14.50 -2.62
CA GLU A 137 -0.74 14.29 -1.18
C GLU A 137 -0.67 12.82 -0.81
N THR A 138 -0.48 12.57 0.49
CA THR A 138 -0.59 11.23 1.09
C THR A 138 -1.47 11.28 2.32
N VAL A 139 -2.09 10.16 2.68
CA VAL A 139 -2.85 10.03 3.93
C VAL A 139 -1.99 10.43 5.13
N TYR A 140 -0.69 10.09 5.13
CA TYR A 140 0.25 10.52 6.16
C TYR A 140 0.34 12.04 6.30
N ARG A 141 0.53 12.77 5.20
CA ARG A 141 0.68 14.23 5.23
C ARG A 141 -0.62 14.91 5.68
N VAL A 142 -1.76 14.42 5.19
CA VAL A 142 -3.08 14.91 5.58
C VAL A 142 -3.35 14.64 7.07
N ALA A 143 -3.18 13.41 7.54
CA ALA A 143 -3.38 13.06 8.96
C ALA A 143 -2.47 13.89 9.88
N ARG A 144 -1.20 14.09 9.49
CA ARG A 144 -0.25 14.93 10.24
C ARG A 144 -0.68 16.40 10.30
N HIS A 145 -1.29 16.94 9.25
CA HIS A 145 -1.82 18.30 9.25
C HIS A 145 -2.90 18.48 10.33
N TYR A 146 -3.90 17.59 10.36
CA TYR A 146 -4.96 17.60 11.38
C TYR A 146 -4.40 17.39 12.80
N SER A 147 -3.50 16.41 12.96
CA SER A 147 -2.87 16.12 14.25
C SER A 147 -2.11 17.32 14.82
N ARG A 148 -1.33 18.05 14.00
CA ARG A 148 -0.64 19.29 14.39
C ARG A 148 -1.60 20.41 14.77
N ALA A 149 -2.74 20.50 14.08
CA ALA A 149 -3.82 21.44 14.41
C ALA A 149 -4.65 21.00 15.63
N LYS A 150 -4.31 19.88 16.30
CA LYS A 150 -5.08 19.26 17.38
C LYS A 150 -6.53 18.92 16.97
N GLN A 151 -6.74 18.69 15.68
CA GLN A 151 -8.01 18.30 15.09
C GLN A 151 -7.96 16.83 14.67
N THR A 152 -9.14 16.25 14.47
CA THR A 152 -9.28 14.92 13.84
C THR A 152 -9.72 15.10 12.40
N LEU A 153 -9.29 14.19 11.52
CA LEU A 153 -9.76 14.17 10.14
C LEU A 153 -11.30 14.01 10.14
N PRO A 154 -12.06 14.81 9.36
CA PRO A 154 -13.50 14.67 9.27
C PRO A 154 -13.89 13.24 8.86
N MET A 155 -14.93 12.71 9.51
CA MET A 155 -15.29 11.30 9.40
C MET A 155 -15.61 10.85 7.98
N VAL A 156 -16.23 11.72 7.16
CA VAL A 156 -16.49 11.46 5.75
C VAL A 156 -15.21 11.11 4.97
N TYR A 157 -14.08 11.77 5.26
CA TYR A 157 -12.80 11.44 4.64
C TYR A 157 -12.23 10.13 5.18
N VAL A 158 -12.39 9.83 6.47
CA VAL A 158 -11.97 8.53 7.04
C VAL A 158 -12.72 7.40 6.34
N LYS A 159 -14.04 7.50 6.19
CA LYS A 159 -14.88 6.55 5.46
C LYS A 159 -14.39 6.41 4.02
N MET A 160 -14.25 7.52 3.31
CA MET A 160 -13.92 7.51 1.89
C MET A 160 -12.51 6.97 1.60
N TYR A 161 -11.51 7.29 2.41
CA TYR A 161 -10.16 6.78 2.23
C TYR A 161 -10.07 5.29 2.58
N MET A 162 -10.67 4.88 3.70
CA MET A 162 -10.63 3.47 4.10
C MET A 162 -11.39 2.57 3.12
N TYR A 163 -12.55 3.01 2.63
CA TYR A 163 -13.31 2.27 1.63
C TYR A 163 -12.50 2.05 0.34
N GLN A 164 -11.89 3.13 -0.20
CA GLN A 164 -11.05 3.04 -1.39
C GLN A 164 -9.78 2.19 -1.17
N LEU A 165 -9.20 2.21 0.04
CA LEU A 165 -8.11 1.30 0.41
C LEU A 165 -8.59 -0.15 0.37
N PHE A 166 -9.72 -0.48 1.00
CA PHE A 166 -10.25 -1.85 0.97
C PHE A 166 -10.60 -2.32 -0.45
N ARG A 167 -11.11 -1.44 -1.31
CA ARG A 167 -11.29 -1.76 -2.75
C ARG A 167 -9.98 -2.09 -3.45
N SER A 168 -8.93 -1.29 -3.23
CA SER A 168 -7.61 -1.57 -3.79
C SER A 168 -7.03 -2.89 -3.29
N LEU A 169 -7.24 -3.23 -2.02
CA LEU A 169 -6.81 -4.49 -1.41
C LEU A 169 -7.60 -5.68 -1.97
N ALA A 170 -8.94 -5.55 -2.07
CA ALA A 170 -9.80 -6.56 -2.67
C ALA A 170 -9.33 -6.90 -4.09
N TYR A 171 -9.04 -5.88 -4.90
CA TYR A 171 -8.52 -6.05 -6.25
C TYR A 171 -7.19 -6.82 -6.27
N ILE A 172 -6.16 -6.40 -5.52
CA ILE A 172 -4.87 -7.09 -5.58
C ILE A 172 -4.90 -8.49 -4.96
N HIS A 173 -5.70 -8.70 -3.91
CA HIS A 173 -5.86 -10.00 -3.26
C HIS A 173 -6.55 -11.01 -4.17
N SER A 174 -7.40 -10.54 -5.09
CA SER A 174 -8.05 -11.37 -6.11
C SER A 174 -7.04 -12.00 -7.10
N PHE A 175 -5.86 -11.39 -7.28
CA PHE A 175 -4.74 -11.97 -8.04
C PHE A 175 -3.75 -12.75 -7.15
N GLY A 176 -4.08 -12.98 -5.87
CA GLY A 176 -3.17 -13.56 -4.88
C GLY A 176 -2.00 -12.66 -4.50
N ILE A 177 -2.04 -11.37 -4.84
CA ILE A 177 -0.96 -10.40 -4.58
C ILE A 177 -1.19 -9.78 -3.20
N CYS A 178 -0.22 -9.94 -2.30
CA CYS A 178 -0.18 -9.23 -1.03
C CYS A 178 0.78 -8.04 -1.13
N HIS A 179 0.36 -6.86 -0.64
CA HIS A 179 1.16 -5.63 -0.71
C HIS A 179 2.33 -5.65 0.28
N ARG A 180 2.10 -6.13 1.51
CA ARG A 180 3.10 -6.32 2.58
C ARG A 180 3.76 -5.04 3.11
N ASP A 181 3.21 -3.88 2.83
CA ASP A 181 3.69 -2.58 3.36
C ASP A 181 2.60 -1.49 3.30
N ILE A 182 1.37 -1.86 3.68
CA ILE A 182 0.28 -0.89 3.82
C ILE A 182 0.56 0.02 5.00
N LYS A 183 0.54 1.33 4.75
CA LYS A 183 0.80 2.40 5.71
C LYS A 183 0.38 3.75 5.12
N PRO A 184 0.11 4.79 5.92
CA PRO A 184 -0.38 6.08 5.44
C PRO A 184 0.52 6.76 4.39
N GLN A 185 1.82 6.48 4.36
CA GLN A 185 2.75 7.04 3.37
C GLN A 185 2.57 6.43 1.97
N ASN A 186 2.06 5.20 1.88
CA ASN A 186 1.84 4.48 0.61
C ASN A 186 0.40 4.66 0.09
N LEU A 187 -0.37 5.56 0.69
CA LEU A 187 -1.73 5.89 0.31
C LEU A 187 -1.74 7.32 -0.23
N LEU A 188 -1.69 7.44 -1.55
CA LEU A 188 -1.69 8.74 -2.23
C LEU A 188 -3.12 9.31 -2.25
N LEU A 189 -3.22 10.64 -2.13
CA LEU A 189 -4.49 11.36 -2.11
C LEU A 189 -4.47 12.53 -3.08
N ASP A 190 -5.56 12.67 -3.82
CA ASP A 190 -5.96 13.94 -4.40
C ASP A 190 -6.95 14.62 -3.44
N PRO A 191 -6.56 15.70 -2.74
CA PRO A 191 -7.42 16.36 -1.76
C PRO A 191 -8.67 17.01 -2.35
N GLU A 192 -8.67 17.36 -3.64
CA GLU A 192 -9.81 18.03 -4.24
C GLU A 192 -10.93 17.04 -4.59
N THR A 193 -10.55 15.87 -5.10
CA THR A 193 -11.47 14.81 -5.55
C THR A 193 -11.68 13.73 -4.50
N ALA A 194 -10.89 13.76 -3.42
CA ALA A 194 -10.81 12.73 -2.39
C ALA A 194 -10.51 11.32 -2.91
N VAL A 195 -9.93 11.22 -4.11
CA VAL A 195 -9.49 9.95 -4.68
C VAL A 195 -8.26 9.46 -3.94
N LEU A 196 -8.32 8.21 -3.48
CA LEU A 196 -7.17 7.50 -2.91
C LEU A 196 -6.60 6.53 -3.94
N LYS A 197 -5.26 6.50 -4.05
CA LYS A 197 -4.51 5.54 -4.86
C LYS A 197 -3.41 4.87 -4.04
N LEU A 198 -3.46 3.54 -3.95
CA LEU A 198 -2.40 2.72 -3.37
C LEU A 198 -1.15 2.76 -4.26
N CYS A 199 0.04 2.92 -3.65
CA CYS A 199 1.32 2.96 -4.34
C CYS A 199 2.41 2.13 -3.63
N ASP A 200 3.59 2.06 -4.23
CA ASP A 200 4.79 1.37 -3.72
C ASP A 200 4.65 -0.16 -3.58
N PHE A 201 4.64 -0.85 -4.72
CA PHE A 201 4.60 -2.31 -4.80
C PHE A 201 5.99 -2.96 -4.65
N GLY A 202 6.99 -2.23 -4.15
CA GLY A 202 8.36 -2.73 -3.98
C GLY A 202 8.47 -3.91 -3.01
N SER A 203 7.54 -3.98 -2.04
CA SER A 203 7.44 -5.11 -1.10
C SER A 203 6.43 -6.18 -1.52
N ALA A 204 5.64 -5.95 -2.57
CA ALA A 204 4.54 -6.84 -2.93
C ALA A 204 5.03 -8.20 -3.43
N LYS A 205 4.21 -9.24 -3.23
CA LYS A 205 4.47 -10.61 -3.72
C LYS A 205 3.15 -11.33 -3.96
N GLN A 206 3.08 -12.14 -5.02
CA GLN A 206 2.03 -13.15 -5.15
C GLN A 206 2.31 -14.28 -4.15
N LEU A 207 1.41 -14.48 -3.18
CA LEU A 207 1.55 -15.51 -2.17
C LEU A 207 1.02 -16.84 -2.73
N VAL A 208 1.82 -17.88 -2.61
CA VAL A 208 1.48 -19.24 -3.04
C VAL A 208 1.44 -20.12 -1.80
N ARG A 209 0.33 -20.81 -1.58
CA ARG A 209 0.16 -21.69 -0.41
C ARG A 209 1.23 -22.78 -0.42
N GLY A 210 1.90 -22.98 0.70
CA GLY A 210 2.99 -23.94 0.84
C GLY A 210 4.38 -23.38 0.52
N GLU A 211 4.48 -22.20 -0.11
CA GLU A 211 5.77 -21.53 -0.30
C GLU A 211 6.08 -20.58 0.87
N PRO A 212 7.27 -20.68 1.50
CA PRO A 212 7.64 -19.80 2.59
C PRO A 212 7.90 -18.37 2.11
N ASN A 213 7.62 -17.42 3.00
CA ASN A 213 7.79 -15.99 2.78
C ASN A 213 8.62 -15.36 3.90
N VAL A 214 9.32 -14.26 3.58
CA VAL A 214 10.09 -13.51 4.57
C VAL A 214 9.12 -12.87 5.57
N SER A 215 9.34 -13.12 6.86
CA SER A 215 8.53 -12.60 7.98
C SER A 215 8.89 -11.16 8.35
N TYR A 216 10.17 -10.78 8.25
CA TYR A 216 10.65 -9.42 8.50
C TYR A 216 10.30 -8.46 7.34
N ILE A 217 9.01 -8.24 7.16
CA ILE A 217 8.40 -7.35 6.16
C ILE A 217 7.42 -6.39 6.85
N CYS A 218 6.82 -5.47 6.09
CA CYS A 218 5.96 -4.39 6.58
C CYS A 218 6.68 -3.37 7.49
N SER A 219 6.21 -2.14 7.45
CA SER A 219 6.63 -1.07 8.36
C SER A 219 6.12 -1.34 9.78
N ARG A 220 6.97 -1.16 10.78
CA ARG A 220 6.80 -1.70 12.14
C ARG A 220 5.42 -1.46 12.77
N TYR A 221 4.92 -0.22 12.77
CA TYR A 221 3.65 0.13 13.41
C TYR A 221 2.41 -0.51 12.76
N TYR A 222 2.55 -0.99 11.53
CA TYR A 222 1.47 -1.60 10.74
C TYR A 222 1.67 -3.12 10.59
N ARG A 223 2.69 -3.69 11.25
CA ARG A 223 3.05 -5.11 11.12
C ARG A 223 2.08 -5.99 11.89
N ALA A 224 1.54 -6.99 11.21
CA ALA A 224 0.66 -7.99 11.80
C ALA A 224 1.39 -8.88 12.82
N PRO A 225 0.72 -9.33 13.90
CA PRO A 225 1.37 -10.04 15.00
C PRO A 225 2.00 -11.37 14.56
N GLU A 226 1.42 -12.10 13.61
CA GLU A 226 2.02 -13.32 13.02
C GLU A 226 3.40 -13.07 12.38
N LEU A 227 3.62 -11.89 11.80
CA LEU A 227 4.94 -11.51 11.27
C LEU A 227 5.94 -11.22 12.39
N ILE A 228 5.47 -10.69 13.53
CA ILE A 228 6.30 -10.48 14.73
C ILE A 228 6.68 -11.83 15.35
N PHE A 229 5.75 -12.79 15.35
CA PHE A 229 6.00 -14.19 15.73
C PHE A 229 6.84 -14.95 14.70
N GLY A 230 7.22 -14.34 13.58
CA GLY A 230 8.13 -14.93 12.61
C GLY A 230 7.49 -15.93 11.64
N ALA A 231 6.16 -15.91 11.48
CA ALA A 231 5.47 -16.77 10.52
C ALA A 231 5.97 -16.56 9.10
N THR A 232 6.10 -17.64 8.33
CA THR A 232 6.52 -17.63 6.92
C THR A 232 5.42 -18.09 5.96
N ASP A 233 4.35 -18.66 6.50
CA ASP A 233 3.15 -19.17 5.83
C ASP A 233 1.94 -18.22 5.95
N TYR A 234 2.20 -16.94 6.28
CA TYR A 234 1.17 -15.90 6.37
C TYR A 234 0.43 -15.69 5.03
N THR A 235 -0.76 -15.12 5.12
CA THR A 235 -1.63 -14.83 3.97
C THR A 235 -1.76 -13.33 3.73
N SER A 236 -2.56 -12.95 2.73
CA SER A 236 -2.87 -11.55 2.43
C SER A 236 -3.62 -10.81 3.55
N SER A 237 -4.12 -11.51 4.58
CA SER A 237 -4.77 -10.89 5.74
C SER A 237 -3.82 -10.05 6.61
N ILE A 238 -2.50 -10.09 6.37
CA ILE A 238 -1.56 -9.12 6.97
C ILE A 238 -1.83 -7.69 6.47
N ASP A 239 -2.28 -7.52 5.23
CA ASP A 239 -2.62 -6.19 4.69
C ASP A 239 -3.90 -5.65 5.35
N VAL A 240 -4.83 -6.55 5.72
CA VAL A 240 -6.06 -6.20 6.45
C VAL A 240 -5.72 -5.68 7.85
N TRP A 241 -4.81 -6.36 8.56
CA TRP A 241 -4.31 -5.87 9.84
C TRP A 241 -3.70 -4.47 9.68
N SER A 242 -2.81 -4.30 8.69
CA SER A 242 -2.19 -3.00 8.41
C SER A 242 -3.23 -1.92 8.10
N ALA A 243 -4.29 -2.23 7.35
CA ALA A 243 -5.41 -1.33 7.10
C ALA A 243 -6.20 -1.01 8.38
N GLY A 244 -6.38 -1.98 9.29
CA GLY A 244 -6.93 -1.74 10.63
C GLY A 244 -6.09 -0.76 11.45
N CYS A 245 -4.76 -0.88 11.39
CA CYS A 245 -3.85 0.09 12.02
C CYS A 245 -4.00 1.49 11.42
N VAL A 246 -4.16 1.61 10.09
CA VAL A 246 -4.41 2.89 9.40
C VAL A 246 -5.74 3.50 9.85
N LEU A 247 -6.83 2.71 9.90
CA LEU A 247 -8.12 3.17 10.39
C LEU A 247 -8.01 3.71 11.82
N ALA A 248 -7.41 2.92 12.73
CA ALA A 248 -7.22 3.33 14.11
C ALA A 248 -6.38 4.61 14.23
N GLU A 249 -5.32 4.74 13.44
CA GLU A 249 -4.48 5.94 13.43
C GLU A 249 -5.23 7.19 12.98
N LEU A 250 -6.09 7.07 11.96
CA LEU A 250 -6.94 8.18 11.51
C LEU A 250 -7.96 8.62 12.56
N LEU A 251 -8.48 7.68 13.36
CA LEU A 251 -9.42 7.95 14.44
C LEU A 251 -8.74 8.55 15.68
N LEU A 252 -7.51 8.13 16.00
CA LEU A 252 -6.76 8.59 17.17
C LEU A 252 -6.01 9.91 16.92
N GLY A 253 -5.54 10.11 15.68
CA GLY A 253 -4.60 11.17 15.29
C GLY A 253 -3.13 10.80 15.52
N GLN A 254 -2.84 9.55 15.88
CA GLN A 254 -1.51 8.98 16.11
C GLN A 254 -1.55 7.44 15.94
N PRO A 255 -0.41 6.77 15.66
CA PRO A 255 -0.36 5.31 15.53
C PRO A 255 -0.88 4.60 16.77
N ILE A 256 -1.72 3.57 16.58
CA ILE A 256 -2.30 2.79 17.69
C ILE A 256 -1.26 1.88 18.39
N PHE A 257 -0.27 1.39 17.64
CA PHE A 257 0.76 0.48 18.17
C PHE A 257 2.18 1.00 17.88
N PRO A 258 2.67 2.01 18.63
CA PRO A 258 3.98 2.62 18.39
C PRO A 258 5.13 1.90 19.13
N GLY A 259 5.55 0.71 18.67
CA GLY A 259 6.68 -0.02 19.26
C GLY A 259 8.06 0.37 18.73
N ASP A 260 9.09 0.43 19.57
CA ASP A 260 10.47 0.75 19.13
C ASP A 260 11.23 -0.48 18.58
N SER A 261 10.92 -1.67 19.09
CA SER A 261 11.42 -2.97 18.61
C SER A 261 10.28 -3.91 18.19
N GLY A 262 10.61 -5.12 17.71
CA GLY A 262 9.59 -6.14 17.45
C GLY A 262 8.86 -6.59 18.72
N VAL A 263 9.57 -6.64 19.85
CA VAL A 263 9.01 -6.99 21.16
C VAL A 263 8.11 -5.86 21.66
N ASP A 264 8.56 -4.60 21.60
CA ASP A 264 7.75 -3.46 22.03
C ASP A 264 6.48 -3.33 21.19
N GLN A 265 6.57 -3.62 19.88
CA GLN A 265 5.40 -3.65 19.01
C GLN A 265 4.35 -4.66 19.50
N LEU A 266 4.79 -5.86 19.92
CA LEU A 266 3.89 -6.86 20.47
C LEU A 266 3.30 -6.42 21.83
N VAL A 267 4.10 -5.75 22.67
CA VAL A 267 3.64 -5.18 23.94
C VAL A 267 2.53 -4.15 23.72
N GLU A 268 2.66 -3.24 22.75
CA GLU A 268 1.61 -2.27 22.42
C GLU A 268 0.32 -2.96 21.93
N ILE A 269 0.44 -4.03 21.15
CA ILE A 269 -0.72 -4.81 20.71
C ILE A 269 -1.41 -5.47 21.92
N ILE A 270 -0.65 -6.11 22.81
CA ILE A 270 -1.18 -6.78 24.01
C ILE A 270 -1.87 -5.80 24.97
N LYS A 271 -1.40 -4.55 25.08
CA LYS A 271 -2.06 -3.52 25.90
C LYS A 271 -3.50 -3.25 25.45
N VAL A 272 -3.80 -3.44 24.16
CA VAL A 272 -5.14 -3.23 23.60
C VAL A 272 -5.92 -4.54 23.52
N LEU A 273 -5.36 -5.57 22.89
CA LEU A 273 -6.06 -6.84 22.62
C LEU A 273 -6.02 -7.82 23.80
N GLY A 274 -5.21 -7.55 24.82
CA GLY A 274 -4.90 -8.50 25.88
C GLY A 274 -3.87 -9.54 25.42
N THR A 275 -3.49 -10.42 26.34
CA THR A 275 -2.55 -11.51 26.02
C THR A 275 -3.22 -12.51 25.08
N PRO A 276 -2.62 -12.85 23.92
CA PRO A 276 -3.21 -13.81 23.01
C PRO A 276 -3.32 -15.19 23.67
N THR A 277 -4.42 -15.88 23.40
CA THR A 277 -4.64 -17.27 23.82
C THR A 277 -3.67 -18.22 23.12
N ARG A 278 -3.54 -19.44 23.64
CA ARG A 278 -2.70 -20.48 23.04
C ARG A 278 -3.15 -20.81 21.61
N GLU A 279 -4.46 -20.86 21.42
CA GLU A 279 -5.10 -21.10 20.12
C GLU A 279 -4.76 -19.97 19.15
N GLN A 280 -4.92 -18.70 19.56
CA GLN A 280 -4.55 -17.55 18.73
C GLN A 280 -3.07 -17.54 18.33
N ILE A 281 -2.15 -17.89 19.25
CA ILE A 281 -0.73 -18.00 18.89
C ILE A 281 -0.49 -19.14 17.90
N ARG A 282 -1.15 -20.28 18.06
CA ARG A 282 -1.06 -21.39 17.10
C ARG A 282 -1.54 -20.99 15.71
N GLU A 283 -2.64 -20.22 15.62
CA GLU A 283 -3.14 -19.70 14.34
C GLU A 283 -2.21 -18.63 13.73
N MET A 284 -1.42 -17.92 14.54
CA MET A 284 -0.43 -16.94 14.06
C MET A 284 0.89 -17.59 13.61
N ASN A 285 1.44 -18.48 14.43
CA ASN A 285 2.63 -19.27 14.07
C ASN A 285 2.65 -20.58 14.90
N PRO A 286 2.35 -21.74 14.30
CA PRO A 286 2.33 -23.02 15.02
C PRO A 286 3.71 -23.47 15.52
N ASN A 287 4.81 -22.91 14.95
CA ASN A 287 6.18 -23.26 15.33
C ASN A 287 6.72 -22.42 16.50
N TYR A 288 5.95 -21.46 17.00
CA TYR A 288 6.39 -20.61 18.11
C TYR A 288 6.21 -21.33 19.45
N THR A 289 7.32 -21.78 20.05
CA THR A 289 7.33 -22.63 21.26
C THR A 289 7.69 -21.90 22.55
N GLU A 290 8.20 -20.66 22.47
CA GLU A 290 8.58 -19.87 23.64
C GLU A 290 7.36 -19.15 24.24
N PHE A 291 7.03 -19.43 25.51
CA PHE A 291 5.90 -18.80 26.18
C PHE A 291 6.25 -18.38 27.60
N LYS A 292 6.32 -17.07 27.86
CA LYS A 292 5.91 -16.41 29.12
C LYS A 292 5.55 -14.95 28.85
N PHE A 293 4.29 -14.69 28.49
CA PHE A 293 3.75 -13.32 28.55
C PHE A 293 3.04 -13.13 29.90
N PRO A 294 3.14 -11.94 30.53
CA PRO A 294 2.21 -11.56 31.59
C PRO A 294 0.77 -11.69 31.07
N GLN A 295 -0.15 -12.13 31.92
CA GLN A 295 -1.58 -12.20 31.58
C GLN A 295 -2.20 -10.81 31.72
N ILE A 296 -2.50 -10.18 30.59
CA ILE A 296 -3.07 -8.84 30.48
C ILE A 296 -4.48 -8.99 29.89
N LYS A 297 -5.47 -8.39 30.56
CA LYS A 297 -6.85 -8.35 30.03
C LYS A 297 -6.94 -7.34 28.89
N ALA A 298 -7.74 -7.66 27.88
CA ALA A 298 -8.02 -6.75 26.78
C ALA A 298 -8.59 -5.42 27.29
N HIS A 299 -8.14 -4.33 26.68
CA HIS A 299 -8.70 -3.01 26.94
C HIS A 299 -9.99 -2.84 26.12
N PRO A 300 -11.12 -2.40 26.71
CA PRO A 300 -12.35 -2.21 25.95
C PRO A 300 -12.13 -1.24 24.78
N TRP A 301 -12.49 -1.65 23.56
CA TRP A 301 -12.30 -0.84 22.35
C TRP A 301 -12.93 0.57 22.45
N THR A 302 -14.06 0.70 23.14
CA THR A 302 -14.72 1.99 23.38
C THR A 302 -13.90 2.95 24.25
N LYS A 303 -12.92 2.45 25.01
CA LYS A 303 -11.98 3.25 25.81
C LYS A 303 -10.64 3.51 25.12
N VAL A 304 -10.33 2.79 24.04
CA VAL A 304 -9.15 3.03 23.20
C VAL A 304 -9.30 4.36 22.44
N PHE A 305 -10.50 4.62 21.93
CA PHE A 305 -10.81 5.79 21.13
C PHE A 305 -11.45 6.92 21.94
N ARG A 306 -11.55 8.11 21.34
CA ARG A 306 -12.19 9.28 21.97
C ARG A 306 -13.71 9.03 22.12
N PRO A 307 -14.39 9.63 23.13
CA PRO A 307 -15.81 9.39 23.38
C PRO A 307 -16.78 9.67 22.21
N ARG A 308 -16.38 10.52 21.26
CA ARG A 308 -17.18 10.89 20.08
C ARG A 308 -16.85 10.06 18.82
N THR A 309 -16.03 9.03 18.94
CA THR A 309 -15.75 8.12 17.82
C THR A 309 -17.01 7.30 17.49
N PRO A 310 -17.45 7.24 16.23
CA PRO A 310 -18.64 6.48 15.84
C PRO A 310 -18.52 5.00 16.23
N PRO A 311 -19.56 4.39 16.83
CA PRO A 311 -19.54 2.97 17.22
C PRO A 311 -19.22 2.02 16.07
N GLU A 312 -19.69 2.33 14.86
CA GLU A 312 -19.46 1.53 13.64
C GLU A 312 -17.98 1.54 13.23
N ALA A 313 -17.27 2.65 13.48
CA ALA A 313 -15.83 2.75 13.22
C ALA A 313 -15.04 1.84 14.19
N ILE A 314 -15.45 1.83 15.46
CA ILE A 314 -14.87 0.98 16.51
C ILE A 314 -15.15 -0.49 16.20
N ALA A 315 -16.39 -0.82 15.81
CA ALA A 315 -16.79 -2.16 15.42
C ALA A 315 -15.96 -2.66 14.23
N LEU A 316 -15.84 -1.87 13.16
CA LEU A 316 -14.99 -2.21 12.02
C LEU A 316 -13.54 -2.45 12.46
N CYS A 317 -12.97 -1.54 13.26
CA CYS A 317 -11.60 -1.67 13.74
C CYS A 317 -11.37 -2.98 14.52
N SER A 318 -12.33 -3.36 15.37
CA SER A 318 -12.24 -4.62 16.14
C SER A 318 -12.26 -5.87 15.26
N ARG A 319 -12.93 -5.84 14.10
CA ARG A 319 -12.99 -6.95 13.14
C ARG A 319 -11.79 -7.02 12.21
N LEU A 320 -10.96 -5.99 12.17
CA LEU A 320 -9.72 -5.94 11.38
C LEU A 320 -8.50 -6.31 12.24
N LEU A 321 -8.47 -5.86 13.49
CA LEU A 321 -7.35 -6.04 14.43
C LEU A 321 -7.57 -7.27 15.32
N GLU A 322 -7.68 -8.43 14.67
CA GLU A 322 -7.78 -9.74 15.32
C GLU A 322 -6.44 -10.49 15.30
N TYR A 323 -6.14 -11.21 16.37
CA TYR A 323 -4.96 -12.08 16.43
C TYR A 323 -5.03 -13.21 15.40
N THR A 324 -6.15 -13.94 15.37
CA THR A 324 -6.37 -15.05 14.44
C THR A 324 -6.49 -14.50 13.01
N PRO A 325 -5.54 -14.80 12.10
CA PRO A 325 -5.50 -14.15 10.79
C PRO A 325 -6.74 -14.41 9.92
N THR A 326 -7.41 -15.55 10.12
CA THR A 326 -8.64 -15.97 9.41
C THR A 326 -9.92 -15.38 10.01
N ALA A 327 -9.86 -14.78 11.21
CA ALA A 327 -11.00 -14.13 11.84
C ALA A 327 -11.17 -12.66 11.38
N ARG A 328 -10.14 -12.10 10.74
CA ARG A 328 -10.17 -10.75 10.17
C ARG A 328 -11.12 -10.72 8.98
N PHE A 329 -11.87 -9.63 8.83
CA PHE A 329 -12.61 -9.40 7.60
C PHE A 329 -11.70 -9.43 6.37
N THR A 330 -12.18 -10.03 5.29
CA THR A 330 -11.64 -9.78 3.96
C THR A 330 -11.85 -8.31 3.57
N PRO A 331 -11.06 -7.77 2.62
CA PRO A 331 -11.26 -6.39 2.18
C PRO A 331 -12.67 -6.12 1.63
N LEU A 332 -13.30 -7.09 0.96
CA LEU A 332 -14.65 -6.92 0.42
C LEU A 332 -15.72 -6.95 1.53
N GLU A 333 -15.59 -7.82 2.53
CA GLU A 333 -16.45 -7.77 3.73
C GLU A 333 -16.29 -6.44 4.46
N ALA A 334 -15.06 -5.90 4.53
CA ALA A 334 -14.84 -4.57 5.09
C ALA A 334 -15.57 -3.48 4.30
N CYS A 335 -15.52 -3.49 2.95
CA CYS A 335 -16.31 -2.57 2.12
C CYS A 335 -17.83 -2.65 2.38
N ALA A 336 -18.35 -3.84 2.72
CA ALA A 336 -19.76 -4.06 3.03
C ALA A 336 -20.16 -3.62 4.44
N HIS A 337 -19.20 -3.29 5.32
CA HIS A 337 -19.48 -2.92 6.69
C HIS A 337 -20.33 -1.64 6.83
N THR A 338 -21.16 -1.58 7.87
CA THR A 338 -22.11 -0.47 8.13
C THR A 338 -21.45 0.89 8.34
N PHE A 339 -20.18 0.91 8.74
CA PHE A 339 -19.36 2.13 8.80
C PHE A 339 -19.38 2.92 7.48
N PHE A 340 -19.55 2.24 6.34
CA PHE A 340 -19.54 2.83 5.02
C PHE A 340 -20.94 3.14 4.46
N ASP A 341 -22.03 2.91 5.21
CA ASP A 341 -23.42 3.12 4.74
C ASP A 341 -23.65 4.55 4.22
N GLU A 342 -23.10 5.56 4.90
CA GLU A 342 -23.17 6.97 4.47
C GLU A 342 -22.60 7.18 3.05
N LEU A 343 -21.59 6.42 2.64
CA LEU A 343 -21.02 6.52 1.29
C LEU A 343 -21.98 6.03 0.21
N ARG A 344 -22.97 5.21 0.57
CA ARG A 344 -24.00 4.66 -0.32
C ARG A 344 -25.20 5.58 -0.47
N ASP A 345 -25.29 6.66 0.33
CA ASP A 345 -26.28 7.70 0.12
C ASP A 345 -26.01 8.43 -1.21
N PRO A 346 -26.95 8.45 -2.17
CA PRO A 346 -26.80 9.18 -3.43
C PRO A 346 -26.67 10.69 -3.24
N ASN A 347 -27.11 11.23 -2.11
CA ASN A 347 -27.07 12.66 -1.81
C ASN A 347 -25.77 13.11 -1.12
N LEU A 348 -24.90 12.17 -0.72
CA LEU A 348 -23.64 12.52 -0.05
C LEU A 348 -22.76 13.35 -0.99
N LYS A 349 -22.38 14.55 -0.52
CA LYS A 349 -21.38 15.41 -1.14
C LYS A 349 -20.13 15.48 -0.28
N LEU A 350 -19.01 15.81 -0.92
CA LEU A 350 -17.79 16.16 -0.21
C LEU A 350 -17.99 17.46 0.57
N PRO A 351 -17.23 17.70 1.67
CA PRO A 351 -17.29 18.96 2.42
C PRO A 351 -16.99 20.22 1.58
N ASN A 352 -16.29 20.07 0.45
CA ASN A 352 -16.03 21.15 -0.51
C ASN A 352 -17.15 21.35 -1.55
N GLY A 353 -18.28 20.65 -1.41
CA GLY A 353 -19.44 20.72 -2.30
C GLY A 353 -19.35 19.87 -3.57
N ARG A 354 -18.21 19.23 -3.84
CA ARG A 354 -18.05 18.35 -5.02
C ARG A 354 -18.72 16.99 -4.82
N GLU A 355 -18.94 16.29 -5.92
CA GLU A 355 -19.36 14.88 -5.91
C GLU A 355 -18.29 13.98 -5.30
N LYS A 356 -18.73 12.90 -4.66
CA LYS A 356 -17.85 11.80 -4.25
C LYS A 356 -17.26 11.07 -5.48
N PRO A 357 -16.05 10.50 -5.38
CA PRO A 357 -15.44 9.75 -6.48
C PRO A 357 -16.23 8.48 -6.81
N LEU A 358 -15.85 7.77 -7.87
CA LEU A 358 -16.46 6.49 -8.24
C LEU A 358 -16.17 5.43 -7.17
N LEU A 359 -17.22 5.03 -6.43
CA LEU A 359 -17.12 4.06 -5.34
C LEU A 359 -17.66 2.67 -5.69
N PHE A 360 -18.68 2.57 -6.54
CA PHE A 360 -19.46 1.33 -6.76
C PHE A 360 -19.26 0.69 -8.14
N ASN A 361 -18.25 1.13 -8.89
CA ASN A 361 -17.85 0.54 -10.16
C ASN A 361 -16.99 -0.72 -9.94
N PHE A 362 -17.55 -1.74 -9.29
CA PHE A 362 -16.88 -3.03 -9.08
C PHE A 362 -16.77 -3.80 -10.40
N SER A 363 -15.58 -4.35 -10.68
CA SER A 363 -15.41 -5.30 -11.77
C SER A 363 -15.58 -6.73 -11.25
N THR A 364 -16.04 -7.64 -12.11
CA THR A 364 -16.07 -9.07 -11.80
C THR A 364 -14.72 -9.76 -12.04
N GLN A 365 -13.72 -9.02 -12.54
CA GLN A 365 -12.45 -9.59 -12.98
C GLN A 365 -11.62 -10.09 -11.80
N GLY A 366 -11.28 -11.37 -11.82
CA GLY A 366 -10.44 -12.02 -10.80
C GLY A 366 -11.13 -12.25 -9.46
N MET A 367 -12.44 -11.99 -9.35
CA MET A 367 -13.23 -12.18 -8.14
C MET A 367 -14.05 -13.46 -8.26
N ASP A 368 -13.44 -14.60 -7.90
CA ASP A 368 -14.12 -15.90 -7.93
C ASP A 368 -14.94 -16.15 -6.66
N GLY A 369 -16.13 -16.74 -6.81
CA GLY A 369 -16.92 -17.30 -5.72
C GLY A 369 -18.29 -16.64 -5.50
N ALA A 370 -19.31 -17.47 -5.24
CA ALA A 370 -20.70 -17.03 -5.06
C ALA A 370 -20.88 -16.02 -3.91
N HIS A 371 -20.07 -16.11 -2.85
CA HIS A 371 -20.08 -15.16 -1.74
C HIS A 371 -19.57 -13.77 -2.16
N THR A 372 -18.48 -13.72 -2.91
CA THR A 372 -17.90 -12.50 -3.49
C THR A 372 -18.90 -11.81 -4.43
N HIS A 373 -19.54 -12.57 -5.32
CA HIS A 373 -20.58 -12.05 -6.20
C HIS A 373 -21.79 -11.51 -5.44
N ARG A 374 -22.22 -12.19 -4.37
CA ARG A 374 -23.32 -11.71 -3.53
C ARG A 374 -22.96 -10.39 -2.87
N LEU A 375 -21.79 -10.27 -2.25
CA LEU A 375 -21.33 -9.02 -1.62
C LEU A 375 -21.24 -7.87 -2.63
N ILE A 376 -20.77 -8.13 -3.85
CA ILE A 376 -20.75 -7.09 -4.91
C ILE A 376 -22.16 -6.68 -5.32
N THR A 377 -23.12 -7.62 -5.33
CA THR A 377 -24.52 -7.31 -5.69
C THR A 377 -25.23 -6.54 -4.58
N GLU A 378 -24.82 -6.72 -3.33
CA GLU A 378 -25.34 -6.00 -2.16
C GLU A 378 -24.72 -4.60 -1.97
N LEU A 379 -23.59 -4.32 -2.63
CA LEU A 379 -22.84 -3.05 -2.60
C LEU A 379 -23.25 -2.10 -3.74
#